data_AF-A0AAV5RZM3-F1
#
_entry.id   AF-A0AAV5RZM3-F1
#
_cell.length_a   1.000
_cell.length_b   1.000
_cell.length_c   1.000
_cell.angle_alpha   90.00
_cell.angle_beta   90.00
_cell.angle_gamma   90.00
#
_symmetry.space_group_name_H-M   'P 1'
#
loop_
_entity.id
_entity.type
_entity.pdbx_description
1 polymer ?
#
loop_
_entity_poly.entity_id
_entity_poly.type
_entity_poly.pdbx_seq_one_letter_code
_entity_poly.pdbx_strand_id
1 'polypeptide(L)'
;MFRRGGILTYRAFRRHTSTGDTRKELYMRCLNREFDSVLSTVRQIPDEQLDYNFLHIYLERSCQWGHMASVDYLWHRYVLDSKVLVVRPHLLVKMGNLALSSNKLFVTQQIYRYFEELYGKNVYDDEAALRWKYELLRIKVESFARGTLESTTFREKWKVLLEDMDQVLPTSTVLSVRDFPYLREALKYALATGSMDVPALDEMLFTETKISIRNSSTLPLLLNLALAQGHFSPPAKVDLFKRFFSSHPQLPYDDSLCVLARQFRSDGYSLAQILDFVTTLHPEGKITTSPVARRLLTSGLSDSEYSYKLQEHPELLPADPTTS
;
A
#
# COMPACT_ATOMS: atom_id res chain seq x y z
N MET A 1 -16.13 -21.25 18.19
CA MET A 1 -15.70 -21.19 19.61
C MET A 1 -14.77 -20.00 19.77
N PHE A 2 -15.33 -18.80 19.98
CA PHE A 2 -14.59 -17.55 20.01
C PHE A 2 -14.07 -17.28 21.42
N ARG A 3 -12.74 -17.31 21.63
CA ARG A 3 -12.14 -16.86 22.89
C ARG A 3 -12.18 -15.33 22.93
N ARG A 4 -12.82 -14.80 23.97
CA ARG A 4 -12.90 -13.38 24.34
C ARG A 4 -11.50 -12.75 24.39
N GLY A 5 -11.38 -11.56 23.81
CA GLY A 5 -10.16 -10.75 23.79
C GLY A 5 -9.68 -10.45 25.21
N GLY A 6 -8.49 -10.94 25.54
CA GLY A 6 -7.76 -10.51 26.72
C GLY A 6 -7.14 -9.15 26.44
N ILE A 7 -7.38 -8.18 27.32
CA ILE A 7 -6.65 -6.91 27.31
C ILE A 7 -5.16 -7.24 27.43
N LEU A 8 -4.35 -6.82 26.45
CA LEU A 8 -2.90 -6.95 26.51
C LEU A 8 -2.35 -6.09 27.66
N THR A 9 -2.21 -6.68 28.85
CA THR A 9 -1.51 -6.07 29.97
C THR A 9 -0.01 -6.21 29.78
N TYR A 10 0.67 -5.11 29.44
CA TYR A 10 2.12 -5.06 29.39
C TYR A 10 2.73 -4.99 30.78
N ARG A 11 3.78 -5.77 31.03
CA ARG A 11 4.55 -5.66 32.26
C ARG A 11 5.42 -4.41 32.19
N ALA A 12 5.19 -3.45 33.08
CA ALA A 12 6.08 -2.30 33.24
C ALA A 12 7.41 -2.76 33.85
N PHE A 13 8.44 -2.96 33.03
CA PHE A 13 9.78 -3.19 33.55
C PHE A 13 10.36 -1.87 34.08
N ARG A 14 10.55 -1.81 35.41
CA ARG A 14 11.50 -0.86 36.01
C ARG A 14 12.87 -1.11 35.38
N ARG A 15 13.59 -0.05 35.02
CA ARG A 15 14.97 -0.07 34.50
C ARG A 15 15.84 -1.03 35.34
N HIS A 16 16.16 -2.22 34.82
CA HIS A 16 17.15 -3.11 35.41
C HIS A 16 18.29 -3.28 34.41
N THR A 17 19.48 -2.95 34.88
CA THR A 17 20.70 -2.87 34.08
C THR A 17 21.29 -4.26 33.91
N SER A 18 21.35 -4.73 32.67
CA SER A 18 22.50 -5.53 32.21
C SER A 18 23.78 -4.84 32.67
N THR A 19 24.80 -5.62 33.06
CA THR A 19 26.12 -5.09 33.42
C THR A 19 26.55 -4.04 32.39
N GLY A 20 27.00 -2.87 32.86
CA GLY A 20 27.13 -1.66 32.03
C GLY A 20 27.94 -1.85 30.76
N ASP A 21 28.90 -2.78 30.77
CA ASP A 21 29.77 -3.11 29.65
C ASP A 21 29.07 -3.95 28.58
N THR A 22 28.35 -5.01 28.95
CA THR A 22 27.54 -5.83 28.01
C THR A 22 26.49 -4.98 27.31
N ARG A 23 25.87 -4.06 28.04
CA ARG A 23 24.90 -3.13 27.45
C ARG A 23 25.55 -2.24 26.39
N LYS A 24 26.65 -1.56 26.73
CA LYS A 24 27.37 -0.69 25.78
C LYS A 24 27.79 -1.45 24.52
N GLU A 25 28.29 -2.67 24.69
CA GLU A 25 28.71 -3.52 23.57
C GLU A 25 27.54 -3.85 22.64
N LEU A 26 26.37 -4.24 23.19
CA LEU A 26 25.17 -4.51 22.40
C LEU A 26 24.72 -3.28 21.60
N TYR A 27 24.73 -2.10 22.21
CA TYR A 27 24.41 -0.85 21.51
C TYR A 27 25.40 -0.57 20.38
N MET A 28 26.71 -0.69 20.65
CA MET A 28 27.75 -0.45 19.65
C MET A 28 27.62 -1.41 18.45
N ARG A 29 27.49 -2.71 18.71
CA ARG A 29 27.30 -3.72 17.66
C ARG A 29 26.03 -3.49 16.85
N CYS A 30 24.94 -3.12 17.52
CA CYS A 30 23.68 -2.78 16.86
C CYS A 30 23.83 -1.57 15.92
N LEU A 31 24.51 -0.52 16.38
CA LEU A 31 24.77 0.68 15.58
C LEU A 31 25.77 0.42 14.43
N ASN A 32 26.71 -0.51 14.62
CA ASN A 32 27.63 -1.00 13.59
C ASN A 32 27.02 -2.04 12.64
N ARG A 33 25.73 -2.35 12.77
CA ARG A 33 24.96 -3.27 11.92
C ARG A 33 25.38 -4.75 12.06
N GLU A 34 26.00 -5.12 13.17
CA GLU A 34 26.40 -6.50 13.48
C GLU A 34 25.21 -7.32 14.03
N PHE A 35 24.08 -7.32 13.32
CA PHE A 35 22.80 -7.81 13.85
C PHE A 35 22.79 -9.30 14.21
N ASP A 36 23.53 -10.15 13.49
CA ASP A 36 23.62 -11.58 13.82
C ASP A 36 24.36 -11.82 15.15
N SER A 37 25.41 -11.05 15.41
CA SER A 37 26.18 -11.08 16.66
C SER A 37 25.36 -10.53 17.83
N VAL A 38 24.60 -9.46 17.58
CA VAL A 38 23.64 -8.94 18.56
C VAL A 38 22.57 -9.98 18.86
N LEU A 39 21.99 -10.62 17.84
CA LEU A 39 20.92 -11.61 18.00
C LEU A 39 21.39 -12.82 18.81
N SER A 40 22.58 -13.35 18.51
CA SER A 40 23.15 -14.48 19.24
C SER A 40 23.35 -14.16 20.72
N THR A 41 23.81 -12.95 21.03
CA THR A 41 24.01 -12.47 22.40
C THR A 41 22.66 -12.26 23.11
N VAL A 42 21.72 -11.56 22.48
CA VAL A 42 20.38 -11.28 23.06
C VAL A 42 19.62 -12.56 23.37
N ARG A 43 19.80 -13.63 22.57
CA ARG A 43 19.19 -14.95 22.82
C ARG A 43 19.57 -15.55 24.18
N GLN A 44 20.78 -15.29 24.64
CA GLN A 44 21.32 -15.85 25.87
C GLN A 44 20.97 -15.02 27.11
N ILE A 45 20.49 -13.79 26.94
CA ILE A 45 20.17 -12.89 28.05
C ILE A 45 18.76 -13.20 28.56
N PRO A 46 18.56 -13.39 29.88
CA PRO A 46 17.22 -13.50 30.47
C PRO A 46 16.40 -12.23 30.24
N ASP A 47 15.09 -12.37 30.07
CA ASP A 47 14.21 -11.24 29.71
C ASP A 47 14.26 -10.09 30.73
N GLU A 48 14.49 -10.42 32.00
CA GLU A 48 14.58 -9.47 33.12
C GLU A 48 15.82 -8.57 33.09
N GLN A 49 16.84 -8.93 32.31
CA GLN A 49 18.13 -8.23 32.26
C GLN A 49 18.29 -7.33 31.02
N LEU A 50 17.34 -7.38 30.08
CA LEU A 50 17.38 -6.61 28.86
C LEU A 50 16.78 -5.22 29.04
N ASP A 51 17.53 -4.22 28.56
CA ASP A 51 17.11 -2.83 28.59
C ASP A 51 15.99 -2.60 27.56
N TYR A 52 14.86 -2.07 28.02
CA TYR A 52 13.71 -1.74 27.16
C TYR A 52 14.09 -0.76 26.03
N ASN A 53 14.92 0.23 26.33
CA ASN A 53 15.36 1.20 25.32
C ASN A 53 16.24 0.54 24.26
N PHE A 54 17.07 -0.42 24.68
CA PHE A 54 17.88 -1.19 23.75
C PHE A 54 16.99 -2.03 22.82
N LEU A 55 15.97 -2.71 23.35
CA LEU A 55 15.04 -3.50 22.54
C LEU A 55 14.34 -2.65 21.46
N HIS A 56 13.94 -1.41 21.80
CA HIS A 56 13.38 -0.47 20.83
C HIS A 56 14.37 -0.08 19.74
N ILE A 57 15.57 0.33 20.12
CA ILE A 57 16.61 0.74 19.18
C ILE A 57 17.00 -0.43 18.29
N TYR A 58 17.15 -1.62 18.87
CA TYR A 58 17.47 -2.82 18.13
C TYR A 58 16.38 -3.19 17.13
N LEU A 59 15.10 -3.20 17.55
CA LEU A 59 13.98 -3.46 16.64
C LEU A 59 13.92 -2.43 15.51
N GLU A 60 14.08 -1.15 15.82
CA GLU A 60 14.05 -0.07 14.83
C GLU A 60 15.19 -0.20 13.82
N ARG A 61 16.42 -0.44 14.29
CA ARG A 61 17.59 -0.63 13.42
C ARG A 61 17.48 -1.91 12.60
N SER A 62 17.00 -3.01 13.18
CA SER A 62 16.74 -4.24 12.44
C SER A 62 15.72 -4.04 11.33
N CYS A 63 14.64 -3.28 11.57
CA CYS A 63 13.70 -2.93 10.52
C CYS A 63 14.34 -2.05 9.44
N GLN A 64 15.11 -1.02 9.84
CA GLN A 64 15.78 -0.11 8.91
C GLN A 64 16.76 -0.85 7.97
N TRP A 65 17.49 -1.83 8.50
CA TRP A 65 18.50 -2.58 7.75
C TRP A 65 17.99 -3.92 7.20
N GLY A 66 16.70 -4.19 7.31
CA GLY A 66 16.07 -5.39 6.74
C GLY A 66 16.48 -6.70 7.41
N HIS A 67 16.94 -6.69 8.66
CA HIS A 67 17.35 -7.89 9.37
C HIS A 67 16.13 -8.63 9.98
N MET A 68 15.43 -9.37 9.13
CA MET A 68 14.16 -10.03 9.49
C MET A 68 14.33 -11.04 10.63
N ALA A 69 15.48 -11.71 10.75
CA ALA A 69 15.71 -12.70 11.82
C ALA A 69 15.68 -12.06 13.23
N SER A 70 16.22 -10.85 13.38
CA SER A 70 16.11 -10.08 14.63
C SER A 70 14.68 -9.63 14.87
N VAL A 71 13.99 -9.13 13.84
CA VAL A 71 12.60 -8.67 13.96
C VAL A 71 11.67 -9.80 14.37
N ASP A 72 11.75 -10.95 13.72
CA ASP A 72 10.97 -12.17 13.99
C ASP A 72 11.17 -12.61 15.45
N TYR A 73 12.44 -12.68 15.87
CA TYR A 73 12.78 -13.06 17.23
C TYR A 73 12.27 -12.07 18.29
N LEU A 74 12.45 -10.76 18.07
CA LEU A 74 11.98 -9.73 18.99
C LEU A 74 10.45 -9.70 19.09
N TRP A 75 9.77 -9.88 17.95
CA TRP A 75 8.32 -9.95 17.86
C TRP A 75 7.77 -11.11 18.69
N HIS A 76 8.26 -12.32 18.47
CA HIS A 76 7.78 -13.48 19.20
C HIS A 76 8.12 -13.39 20.70
N ARG A 77 9.39 -13.17 21.06
CA ARG A 77 9.84 -13.25 22.46
C ARG A 77 9.36 -12.10 23.31
N TYR A 78 9.50 -10.85 22.84
CA TYR A 78 9.27 -9.66 23.69
C TYR A 78 7.92 -8.99 23.48
N VAL A 79 7.31 -9.15 22.30
CA VAL A 79 6.02 -8.54 21.98
C VAL A 79 4.87 -9.51 22.27
N LEU A 80 4.92 -10.73 21.75
CA LEU A 80 3.83 -11.71 21.90
C LEU A 80 3.91 -12.49 23.22
N ASP A 81 5.06 -13.10 23.53
CA ASP A 81 5.19 -14.02 24.66
C ASP A 81 5.34 -13.25 25.99
N SER A 82 6.40 -12.44 26.10
CA SER A 82 6.71 -11.72 27.35
C SER A 82 5.87 -10.47 27.55
N LYS A 83 5.33 -9.88 26.47
CA LYS A 83 4.56 -8.63 26.47
C LYS A 83 5.26 -7.52 27.26
N VAL A 84 6.55 -7.35 26.98
CA VAL A 84 7.39 -6.30 27.59
C VAL A 84 7.64 -5.16 26.62
N LEU A 85 7.66 -5.43 25.30
CA LEU A 85 7.94 -4.43 24.28
C LEU A 85 6.66 -3.97 23.60
N VAL A 86 6.21 -2.76 23.94
CA VAL A 86 5.13 -2.08 23.21
C VAL A 86 5.71 -1.46 21.94
N VAL A 87 5.19 -1.84 20.77
CA VAL A 87 5.66 -1.36 19.46
C VAL A 87 4.74 -0.25 18.96
N ARG A 88 5.34 0.88 18.55
CA ARG A 88 4.59 2.04 18.02
C ARG A 88 4.06 1.77 16.60
N PRO A 89 2.94 2.37 16.19
CA PRO A 89 2.30 2.12 14.89
C PRO A 89 3.23 2.26 13.67
N HIS A 90 4.04 3.32 13.59
CA HIS A 90 4.96 3.51 12.48
C HIS A 90 6.00 2.38 12.36
N LEU A 91 6.41 1.78 13.48
CA LEU A 91 7.36 0.67 13.50
C LEU A 91 6.66 -0.64 13.12
N LEU A 92 5.40 -0.83 13.50
CA LEU A 92 4.56 -1.94 13.02
C LEU A 92 4.45 -1.93 11.49
N VAL A 93 4.30 -0.75 10.87
CA VAL A 93 4.29 -0.62 9.40
C VAL A 93 5.64 -1.03 8.80
N LYS A 94 6.77 -0.59 9.37
CA LYS A 94 8.12 -1.01 8.93
C LYS A 94 8.29 -2.54 9.04
N MET A 95 7.88 -3.12 10.17
CA MET A 95 7.92 -4.57 10.40
C MET A 95 7.04 -5.33 9.40
N GLY A 96 5.82 -4.83 9.16
CA GLY A 96 4.88 -5.44 8.23
C GLY A 96 5.38 -5.45 6.79
N ASN A 97 5.96 -4.33 6.33
CA ASN A 97 6.58 -4.25 5.00
C ASN A 97 7.80 -5.18 4.87
N LEU A 98 8.64 -5.24 5.91
CA LEU A 98 9.78 -6.16 5.92
C LEU A 98 9.32 -7.62 5.90
N ALA A 99 8.32 -7.97 6.70
CA ALA A 99 7.73 -9.30 6.73
C ALA A 99 7.11 -9.68 5.38
N LEU A 100 6.38 -8.75 4.75
CA LEU A 100 5.84 -8.93 3.41
C LEU A 100 6.97 -9.23 2.42
N SER A 101 8.00 -8.39 2.36
CA SER A 101 9.15 -8.58 1.45
C SER A 101 9.89 -9.90 1.66
N SER A 102 10.06 -10.31 2.94
CA SER A 102 10.77 -11.51 3.38
C SER A 102 9.91 -12.79 3.37
N ASN A 103 8.70 -12.74 2.81
CA ASN A 103 7.76 -13.86 2.75
C ASN A 103 7.33 -14.42 4.13
N LYS A 104 7.35 -13.59 5.17
CA LYS A 104 6.91 -13.92 6.54
C LYS A 104 5.44 -13.53 6.72
N LEU A 105 4.58 -14.09 5.87
CA LEU A 105 3.20 -13.62 5.68
C LEU A 105 2.28 -13.85 6.90
N PHE A 106 2.60 -14.79 7.78
CA PHE A 106 1.83 -14.99 9.01
C PHE A 106 2.02 -13.82 10.00
N VAL A 107 3.18 -13.17 9.97
CA VAL A 107 3.52 -12.05 10.88
C VAL A 107 2.66 -10.82 10.57
N THR A 108 2.36 -10.56 9.30
CA THR A 108 1.58 -9.38 8.88
C THR A 108 0.18 -9.35 9.51
N GLN A 109 -0.48 -10.51 9.59
CA GLN A 109 -1.79 -10.64 10.25
C GLN A 109 -1.70 -10.42 11.75
N GLN A 110 -0.65 -10.92 12.40
CA GLN A 110 -0.42 -10.71 13.83
C GLN A 110 -0.17 -9.23 14.13
N ILE A 111 0.62 -8.55 13.31
CA ILE A 111 0.91 -7.12 13.42
C ILE A 111 -0.38 -6.28 13.33
N TYR A 112 -1.28 -6.58 12.39
CA TYR A 112 -2.54 -5.84 12.29
C TYR A 112 -3.44 -6.07 13.52
N ARG A 113 -3.58 -7.32 13.98
CA ARG A 113 -4.36 -7.63 15.19
C ARG A 113 -3.82 -6.90 16.41
N TYR A 114 -2.50 -6.89 16.57
CA TYR A 114 -1.81 -6.14 17.61
C TYR A 114 -2.14 -4.65 17.58
N PHE A 115 -2.13 -4.05 16.38
CA PHE A 115 -2.48 -2.64 16.22
C PHE A 115 -3.93 -2.36 16.64
N GLU A 116 -4.88 -3.17 16.18
CA GLU A 116 -6.30 -3.00 16.53
C GLU A 116 -6.53 -3.18 18.04
N GLU A 117 -5.85 -4.13 18.68
CA GLU A 117 -5.98 -4.38 20.12
C GLU A 117 -5.46 -3.22 20.98
N LEU A 118 -4.36 -2.57 20.59
CA LEU A 118 -3.71 -1.52 21.40
C LEU A 118 -4.07 -0.11 21.01
N TYR A 119 -4.26 0.15 19.72
CA TYR A 119 -4.45 1.49 19.18
C TYR A 119 -5.85 1.69 18.59
N GLY A 120 -6.59 0.61 18.30
CA GLY A 120 -7.84 0.62 17.52
C GLY A 120 -8.96 1.54 18.02
N LYS A 121 -9.02 1.83 19.33
CA LYS A 121 -10.14 2.57 19.93
C LYS A 121 -10.28 4.02 19.46
N ASN A 122 -9.18 4.71 19.18
CA ASN A 122 -9.17 6.15 18.88
C ASN A 122 -8.56 6.44 17.50
N VAL A 123 -8.51 5.45 16.61
CA VAL A 123 -7.80 5.57 15.31
C VAL A 123 -8.45 6.59 14.38
N TYR A 124 -9.77 6.72 14.45
CA TYR A 124 -10.53 7.59 13.55
C TYR A 124 -10.49 9.07 13.97
N ASP A 125 -10.01 9.37 15.17
CA ASP A 125 -9.91 10.72 15.72
C ASP A 125 -8.55 11.38 15.42
N ASP A 126 -7.57 10.59 14.94
CA ASP A 126 -6.21 11.04 14.64
C ASP A 126 -5.82 10.64 13.21
N GLU A 127 -5.59 11.63 12.34
CA GLU A 127 -5.16 11.41 10.95
C GLU A 127 -3.89 10.56 10.85
N ALA A 128 -2.95 10.72 11.79
CA ALA A 128 -1.72 9.93 11.79
C ALA A 128 -2.02 8.47 12.12
N ALA A 129 -2.92 8.21 13.07
CA ALA A 129 -3.35 6.86 13.41
C ALA A 129 -4.11 6.20 12.24
N LEU A 130 -4.99 6.95 11.58
CA LEU A 130 -5.72 6.48 10.40
C LEU A 130 -4.76 6.10 9.26
N ARG A 131 -3.72 6.90 9.03
CA ARG A 131 -2.66 6.57 8.06
C ARG A 131 -1.97 5.25 8.39
N TRP A 132 -1.69 4.98 9.67
CA TRP A 132 -1.09 3.70 10.06
C TRP A 132 -2.04 2.52 9.89
N LYS A 133 -3.33 2.71 10.18
CA LYS A 133 -4.36 1.69 9.90
C LYS A 133 -4.44 1.38 8.40
N TYR A 134 -4.43 2.40 7.55
CA TYR A 134 -4.38 2.25 6.09
C TYR A 134 -3.19 1.39 5.67
N GLU A 135 -1.97 1.76 6.08
CA GLU A 135 -0.75 1.05 5.69
C GLU A 135 -0.74 -0.41 6.18
N LEU A 136 -1.23 -0.67 7.40
CA LEU A 136 -1.29 -2.02 7.96
C LEU A 136 -2.34 -2.89 7.25
N LEU A 137 -3.49 -2.32 6.91
CA LEU A 137 -4.51 -3.01 6.10
C LEU A 137 -4.01 -3.30 4.69
N ARG A 138 -3.34 -2.33 4.04
CA ARG A 138 -2.68 -2.54 2.76
C ARG A 138 -1.70 -3.70 2.83
N ILE A 139 -0.82 -3.73 3.84
CA ILE A 139 0.13 -4.83 4.05
C ILE A 139 -0.61 -6.16 4.24
N LYS A 140 -1.71 -6.20 4.98
CA LYS A 140 -2.52 -7.41 5.18
C LYS A 140 -3.10 -7.93 3.87
N VAL A 141 -3.72 -7.06 3.07
CA VAL A 141 -4.29 -7.39 1.75
C VAL A 141 -3.20 -7.88 0.79
N GLU A 142 -2.09 -7.14 0.71
CA GLU A 142 -0.96 -7.50 -0.15
C GLU A 142 -0.28 -8.80 0.28
N SER A 143 -0.21 -9.06 1.59
CA SER A 143 0.28 -10.33 2.13
C SER A 143 -0.63 -11.50 1.76
N PHE A 144 -1.94 -11.30 1.72
CA PHE A 144 -2.89 -12.31 1.24
C PHE A 144 -2.73 -12.56 -0.26
N ALA A 145 -2.66 -11.48 -1.07
CA ALA A 145 -2.48 -11.56 -2.51
C ALA A 145 -1.20 -12.29 -2.89
N ARG A 146 -0.07 -11.96 -2.24
CA ARG A 146 1.23 -12.62 -2.43
C ARG A 146 1.22 -14.07 -1.95
N GLY A 147 0.67 -14.33 -0.76
CA GLY A 147 0.74 -15.66 -0.14
C GLY A 147 -0.13 -16.72 -0.77
N THR A 148 -1.22 -16.31 -1.41
CA THR A 148 -2.20 -17.20 -2.03
C THR A 148 -2.12 -17.18 -3.55
N LEU A 149 -1.00 -16.68 -4.11
CA LEU A 149 -0.79 -16.39 -5.53
C LEU A 149 -1.67 -17.23 -6.47
N GLU A 150 -1.41 -18.53 -6.57
CA GLU A 150 -2.12 -19.48 -7.44
C GLU A 150 -3.29 -20.20 -6.74
N SER A 151 -3.28 -20.26 -5.42
CA SER A 151 -4.26 -21.06 -4.65
C SER A 151 -5.62 -20.38 -4.50
N THR A 152 -5.73 -19.08 -4.78
CA THR A 152 -6.99 -18.33 -4.78
C THR A 152 -7.18 -17.54 -6.07
N THR A 153 -8.43 -17.33 -6.47
CA THR A 153 -8.74 -16.53 -7.66
C THR A 153 -8.51 -15.05 -7.40
N PHE A 154 -8.31 -14.27 -8.47
CA PHE A 154 -8.23 -12.81 -8.36
C PHE A 154 -9.51 -12.22 -7.73
N ARG A 155 -10.69 -12.75 -8.07
CA ARG A 155 -11.97 -12.30 -7.51
C ARG A 155 -12.03 -12.48 -5.98
N GLU A 156 -11.46 -13.55 -5.43
CA GLU A 156 -11.38 -13.72 -3.97
C GLU A 156 -10.40 -12.73 -3.33
N LYS A 157 -9.25 -12.48 -3.97
CA LYS A 157 -8.29 -11.46 -3.52
C LYS A 157 -8.91 -10.06 -3.55
N TRP A 158 -9.68 -9.75 -4.59
CA TRP A 158 -10.44 -8.49 -4.71
C TRP A 158 -11.47 -8.35 -3.59
N LYS A 159 -12.21 -9.43 -3.31
CA LYS A 159 -13.16 -9.48 -2.19
C LYS A 159 -12.49 -9.20 -0.84
N VAL A 160 -11.29 -9.72 -0.58
CA VAL A 160 -10.53 -9.40 0.63
C VAL A 160 -10.21 -7.91 0.72
N LEU A 161 -9.85 -7.25 -0.40
CA LEU A 161 -9.66 -5.79 -0.40
C LEU A 161 -10.96 -5.04 -0.05
N LEU A 162 -12.10 -5.49 -0.58
CA LEU A 162 -13.39 -4.88 -0.25
C LEU A 162 -13.71 -5.03 1.25
N GLU A 163 -13.60 -6.25 1.79
CA GLU A 163 -13.95 -6.55 3.18
C GLU A 163 -13.00 -5.88 4.18
N ASP A 164 -11.69 -5.89 3.92
CA ASP A 164 -10.68 -5.41 4.86
C ASP A 164 -10.38 -3.92 4.72
N MET A 165 -10.58 -3.30 3.54
CA MET A 165 -10.25 -1.89 3.30
C MET A 165 -11.49 -1.06 2.98
N ASP A 166 -12.23 -1.35 1.90
CA ASP A 166 -13.35 -0.52 1.44
C ASP A 166 -14.46 -0.38 2.50
N GLN A 167 -14.78 -1.46 3.21
CA GLN A 167 -15.81 -1.45 4.25
C GLN A 167 -15.36 -0.88 5.60
N VAL A 168 -14.04 -0.77 5.84
CA VAL A 168 -13.44 -0.49 7.16
C VAL A 168 -12.90 0.94 7.25
N LEU A 169 -12.35 1.45 6.14
CA LEU A 169 -11.76 2.78 6.06
C LEU A 169 -12.85 3.84 5.74
N PRO A 170 -12.61 5.11 6.07
CA PRO A 170 -13.50 6.20 5.67
C PRO A 170 -13.69 6.22 4.14
N THR A 171 -14.90 6.58 3.71
CA THR A 171 -15.27 6.63 2.28
C THR A 171 -14.46 7.66 1.48
N SER A 172 -13.83 8.61 2.16
CA SER A 172 -12.92 9.61 1.59
C SER A 172 -11.48 9.10 1.38
N THR A 173 -11.15 7.88 1.83
CA THR A 173 -9.79 7.35 1.71
C THR A 173 -9.44 7.15 0.24
N VAL A 174 -8.29 7.64 -0.22
CA VAL A 174 -7.86 7.47 -1.62
C VAL A 174 -7.01 6.21 -1.73
N LEU A 175 -7.51 5.22 -2.48
CA LEU A 175 -6.76 4.01 -2.84
C LEU A 175 -6.02 4.24 -4.16
N SER A 176 -4.73 3.91 -4.19
CA SER A 176 -3.86 4.08 -5.36
C SER A 176 -3.33 2.75 -5.85
N VAL A 177 -3.26 2.55 -7.18
CA VAL A 177 -2.73 1.31 -7.77
C VAL A 177 -1.29 1.01 -7.35
N ARG A 178 -0.51 2.04 -6.97
CA ARG A 178 0.89 1.91 -6.58
C ARG A 178 1.07 1.22 -5.23
N ASP A 179 0.03 1.25 -4.41
CA ASP A 179 0.01 0.67 -3.09
C ASP A 179 -0.20 -0.86 -3.14
N PHE A 180 -0.63 -1.39 -4.30
CA PHE A 180 -1.02 -2.80 -4.44
C PHE A 180 -0.23 -3.56 -5.53
N PRO A 181 1.11 -3.64 -5.44
CA PRO A 181 1.93 -4.35 -6.42
C PRO A 181 1.60 -5.85 -6.53
N TYR A 182 1.35 -6.55 -5.44
CA TYR A 182 1.06 -7.99 -5.45
C TYR A 182 -0.37 -8.28 -5.91
N LEU A 183 -1.35 -7.42 -5.61
CA LEU A 183 -2.67 -7.54 -6.20
C LEU A 183 -2.63 -7.32 -7.73
N ARG A 184 -1.80 -6.38 -8.19
CA ARG A 184 -1.54 -6.18 -9.63
C ARG A 184 -0.89 -7.40 -10.27
N GLU A 185 0.09 -8.02 -9.61
CA GLU A 185 0.70 -9.26 -10.07
C GLU A 185 -0.30 -10.42 -10.09
N ALA A 186 -1.18 -10.52 -9.11
CA ALA A 186 -2.23 -11.53 -9.07
C ALA A 186 -3.20 -11.40 -10.26
N LEU A 187 -3.59 -10.17 -10.64
CA LEU A 187 -4.39 -9.95 -11.85
C LEU A 187 -3.62 -10.35 -13.12
N LYS A 188 -2.35 -9.94 -13.20
CA LYS A 188 -1.47 -10.30 -14.33
C LYS A 188 -1.41 -11.81 -14.52
N TYR A 189 -1.18 -12.54 -13.43
CA TYR A 189 -1.13 -13.99 -13.42
C TYR A 189 -2.48 -14.61 -13.81
N ALA A 190 -3.58 -14.09 -13.27
CA ALA A 190 -4.91 -14.61 -13.56
C ALA A 190 -5.28 -14.49 -15.05
N LEU A 191 -4.94 -13.35 -15.68
CA LEU A 191 -5.11 -13.13 -17.12
C LEU A 191 -4.20 -14.06 -17.95
N ALA A 192 -2.94 -14.21 -17.56
CA ALA A 192 -1.98 -15.04 -18.29
C ALA A 192 -2.32 -16.54 -18.24
N THR A 193 -2.94 -17.00 -17.16
CA THR A 193 -3.35 -18.40 -16.96
C THR A 193 -4.76 -18.70 -17.43
N GLY A 194 -5.52 -17.69 -17.87
CA GLY A 194 -6.92 -17.84 -18.28
C GLY A 194 -7.90 -18.10 -17.13
N SER A 195 -7.46 -17.98 -15.87
CA SER A 195 -8.36 -18.06 -14.70
C SER A 195 -9.21 -16.80 -14.51
N MET A 196 -8.88 -15.73 -15.23
CA MET A 196 -9.65 -14.51 -15.39
C MET A 196 -9.60 -14.11 -16.86
N ASP A 197 -10.75 -13.78 -17.45
CA ASP A 197 -10.84 -13.27 -18.81
C ASP A 197 -11.32 -11.82 -18.84
N VAL A 198 -11.28 -11.20 -20.03
CA VAL A 198 -11.72 -9.81 -20.22
C VAL A 198 -13.21 -9.63 -19.90
N PRO A 199 -14.13 -10.53 -20.33
CA PRO A 199 -15.55 -10.44 -19.95
C PRO A 199 -15.79 -10.46 -18.43
N ALA A 200 -15.12 -11.33 -17.67
CA ALA A 200 -15.28 -11.37 -16.21
C ALA A 200 -14.75 -10.10 -15.53
N LEU A 201 -13.69 -9.50 -16.07
CA LEU A 201 -13.17 -8.22 -15.58
C LEU A 201 -14.12 -7.06 -15.90
N ASP A 202 -14.71 -7.06 -17.11
CA ASP A 202 -15.76 -6.13 -17.50
C ASP A 202 -16.99 -6.25 -16.57
N GLU A 203 -17.44 -7.46 -16.28
CA GLU A 203 -18.52 -7.69 -15.32
C GLU A 203 -18.19 -7.05 -13.95
N MET A 204 -16.96 -7.20 -13.47
CA MET A 204 -16.56 -6.60 -12.20
C MET A 204 -16.46 -5.07 -12.23
N LEU A 205 -16.28 -4.45 -13.40
CA LEU A 205 -16.17 -3.01 -13.57
C LEU A 205 -17.51 -2.31 -13.77
N PHE A 206 -18.50 -3.00 -14.34
CA PHE A 206 -19.76 -2.40 -14.79
C PHE A 206 -21.01 -2.98 -14.14
N THR A 207 -20.91 -4.12 -13.46
CA THR A 207 -22.03 -4.76 -12.77
C THR A 207 -21.88 -4.63 -11.26
N GLU A 208 -22.99 -4.43 -10.56
CA GLU A 208 -23.00 -4.46 -9.10
C GLU A 208 -22.54 -5.83 -8.58
N THR A 209 -21.48 -5.81 -7.77
CA THR A 209 -20.98 -7.03 -7.12
C THR A 209 -21.75 -7.31 -5.82
N LYS A 210 -21.65 -8.55 -5.32
CA LYS A 210 -22.30 -8.96 -4.06
C LYS A 210 -21.90 -8.11 -2.84
N ILE A 211 -20.73 -7.47 -2.89
CA ILE A 211 -20.25 -6.58 -1.83
C ILE A 211 -20.37 -5.15 -2.36
N SER A 212 -21.17 -4.33 -1.69
CA SER A 212 -21.38 -2.94 -2.09
C SER A 212 -20.09 -2.14 -1.96
N ILE A 213 -19.64 -1.51 -3.03
CA ILE A 213 -18.47 -0.61 -3.00
C ILE A 213 -18.89 0.71 -2.34
N ARG A 214 -18.19 1.10 -1.27
CA ARG A 214 -18.49 2.33 -0.50
C ARG A 214 -17.57 3.49 -0.84
N ASN A 215 -16.32 3.19 -1.16
CA ASN A 215 -15.31 4.21 -1.41
C ASN A 215 -15.22 4.54 -2.90
N SER A 216 -15.20 5.83 -3.23
CA SER A 216 -15.17 6.32 -4.62
C SER A 216 -13.90 5.92 -5.39
N SER A 217 -12.82 5.60 -4.69
CA SER A 217 -11.54 5.19 -5.30
C SER A 217 -11.38 3.68 -5.50
N THR A 218 -12.26 2.86 -4.92
CA THR A 218 -12.16 1.39 -5.01
C THR A 218 -12.45 0.86 -6.41
N LEU A 219 -13.53 1.30 -7.07
CA LEU A 219 -13.81 0.85 -8.43
C LEU A 219 -12.78 1.40 -9.45
N PRO A 220 -12.35 2.68 -9.37
CA PRO A 220 -11.21 3.17 -10.16
C PRO A 220 -9.91 2.41 -9.90
N LEU A 221 -9.66 1.92 -8.68
CA LEU A 221 -8.50 1.05 -8.42
C LEU A 221 -8.57 -0.24 -9.26
N LEU A 222 -9.74 -0.88 -9.38
CA LEU A 222 -9.89 -2.06 -10.23
C LEU A 222 -9.59 -1.74 -11.70
N LEU A 223 -10.13 -0.61 -12.18
CA LEU A 223 -9.81 -0.10 -13.53
C LEU A 223 -8.30 0.10 -13.68
N ASN A 224 -7.65 0.74 -12.71
CA ASN A 224 -6.22 1.04 -12.78
C ASN A 224 -5.38 -0.24 -12.76
N LEU A 225 -5.78 -1.25 -11.99
CA LEU A 225 -5.15 -2.58 -12.02
C LEU A 225 -5.27 -3.20 -13.42
N ALA A 226 -6.42 -3.07 -14.09
CA ALA A 226 -6.66 -3.57 -15.45
C ALA A 226 -5.84 -2.80 -16.50
N LEU A 227 -5.92 -1.47 -16.50
CA LEU A 227 -5.16 -0.60 -17.39
C LEU A 227 -3.65 -0.82 -17.24
N ALA A 228 -3.19 -1.10 -16.02
CA ALA A 228 -1.78 -1.37 -15.73
C ALA A 228 -1.22 -2.66 -16.36
N GLN A 229 -2.06 -3.54 -16.93
CA GLN A 229 -1.65 -4.81 -17.52
C GLN A 229 -1.13 -4.67 -18.96
N GLY A 230 -0.19 -5.53 -19.35
CA GLY A 230 0.31 -5.61 -20.72
C GLY A 230 -0.59 -6.39 -21.69
N HIS A 231 -1.62 -7.07 -21.18
CA HIS A 231 -2.53 -7.90 -21.98
C HIS A 231 -3.48 -7.08 -22.88
N PHE A 232 -3.75 -5.83 -22.52
CA PHE A 232 -4.62 -4.94 -23.30
C PHE A 232 -3.79 -4.09 -24.27
N SER A 233 -4.24 -4.00 -25.51
CA SER A 233 -3.68 -3.08 -26.49
C SER A 233 -3.95 -1.62 -26.09
N PRO A 234 -3.14 -0.64 -26.55
CA PRO A 234 -3.39 0.77 -26.28
C PRO A 234 -4.82 1.23 -26.65
N PRO A 235 -5.38 0.89 -27.83
CA PRO A 235 -6.76 1.26 -28.16
C PRO A 235 -7.78 0.66 -27.18
N ALA A 236 -7.63 -0.63 -26.82
CA ALA A 236 -8.54 -1.27 -25.88
C ALA A 236 -8.51 -0.61 -24.49
N LYS A 237 -7.35 -0.12 -24.05
CA LYS A 237 -7.23 0.62 -22.78
C LYS A 237 -7.89 1.99 -22.85
N VAL A 238 -7.74 2.71 -23.96
CA VAL A 238 -8.42 3.99 -24.19
C VAL A 238 -9.93 3.79 -24.20
N ASP A 239 -10.43 2.79 -24.91
CA ASP A 239 -11.86 2.48 -24.99
C ASP A 239 -12.42 2.06 -23.62
N LEU A 240 -11.69 1.22 -22.88
CA LEU A 240 -12.08 0.83 -21.52
C LEU A 240 -12.16 2.03 -20.59
N PHE A 241 -11.16 2.92 -20.63
CA PHE A 241 -11.15 4.16 -19.83
C PHE A 241 -12.34 5.06 -20.18
N LYS A 242 -12.57 5.33 -21.48
CA LYS A 242 -13.68 6.15 -21.96
C LYS A 242 -15.03 5.57 -21.54
N ARG A 243 -15.24 4.26 -21.77
CA ARG A 243 -16.47 3.55 -21.39
C ARG A 243 -16.70 3.61 -19.88
N PHE A 244 -15.65 3.40 -19.07
CA PHE A 244 -15.75 3.42 -17.62
C PHE A 244 -16.21 4.77 -17.07
N PHE A 245 -15.57 5.85 -17.47
CA PHE A 245 -15.92 7.20 -16.97
C PHE A 245 -17.15 7.80 -17.66
N SER A 246 -17.59 7.24 -18.79
CA SER A 246 -18.92 7.54 -19.33
C SER A 246 -20.04 6.94 -18.46
N SER A 247 -19.84 5.72 -17.97
CA SER A 247 -20.80 5.06 -17.07
C SER A 247 -20.73 5.60 -15.63
N HIS A 248 -19.54 6.05 -15.19
CA HIS A 248 -19.29 6.51 -13.83
C HIS A 248 -18.63 7.90 -13.79
N PRO A 249 -19.30 8.96 -14.28
CA PRO A 249 -18.69 10.27 -14.47
C PRO A 249 -18.26 10.98 -13.17
N GLN A 250 -18.83 10.56 -12.03
CA GLN A 250 -18.54 11.16 -10.72
C GLN A 250 -17.32 10.56 -10.02
N LEU A 251 -16.74 9.48 -10.57
CA LEU A 251 -15.60 8.81 -9.95
C LEU A 251 -14.26 9.50 -10.30
N PRO A 252 -13.28 9.48 -9.39
CA PRO A 252 -11.98 10.09 -9.62
C PRO A 252 -11.19 9.34 -10.70
N TYR A 253 -10.62 10.07 -11.67
CA TYR A 253 -9.83 9.53 -12.78
C TYR A 253 -8.32 9.82 -12.68
N ASP A 254 -7.86 10.60 -11.69
CA ASP A 254 -6.48 11.09 -11.65
C ASP A 254 -5.42 9.98 -11.65
N ASP A 255 -5.62 8.93 -10.84
CA ASP A 255 -4.69 7.79 -10.82
C ASP A 255 -4.75 6.99 -12.12
N SER A 256 -5.91 6.91 -12.78
CA SER A 256 -6.05 6.31 -14.11
C SER A 256 -5.23 7.07 -15.16
N LEU A 257 -5.24 8.40 -15.12
CA LEU A 257 -4.39 9.23 -15.97
C LEU A 257 -2.91 8.98 -15.69
N CYS A 258 -2.51 8.89 -14.42
CA CYS A 258 -1.14 8.55 -14.07
C CYS A 258 -0.71 7.17 -14.61
N VAL A 259 -1.62 6.19 -14.66
CA VAL A 259 -1.34 4.85 -15.21
C VAL A 259 -1.18 4.92 -16.72
N LEU A 260 -2.16 5.51 -17.42
CA LEU A 260 -2.16 5.60 -18.88
C LEU A 260 -1.01 6.46 -19.39
N ALA A 261 -0.76 7.62 -18.76
CA ALA A 261 0.34 8.50 -19.15
C ALA A 261 1.71 7.85 -19.03
N ARG A 262 1.92 6.96 -18.05
CA ARG A 262 3.16 6.17 -17.95
C ARG A 262 3.27 5.12 -19.06
N GLN A 263 2.16 4.47 -19.40
CA GLN A 263 2.17 3.41 -20.39
C GLN A 263 2.28 3.93 -21.82
N PHE A 264 1.68 5.08 -22.09
CA PHE A 264 1.62 5.72 -23.40
C PHE A 264 2.64 6.83 -23.56
N ARG A 265 3.74 6.81 -22.80
CA ARG A 265 4.77 7.85 -22.83
C ARG A 265 5.30 8.14 -24.24
N SER A 266 5.32 7.13 -25.11
CA SER A 266 5.75 7.23 -26.51
C SER A 266 4.60 7.15 -27.52
N ASP A 267 3.35 7.24 -27.07
CA ASP A 267 2.14 7.14 -27.88
C ASP A 267 1.29 8.40 -27.68
N GLY A 268 1.73 9.49 -28.33
CA GLY A 268 1.07 10.79 -28.25
C GLY A 268 -0.38 10.78 -28.74
N TYR A 269 -0.73 9.87 -29.68
CA TYR A 269 -2.09 9.74 -30.19
C TYR A 269 -3.05 9.23 -29.11
N SER A 270 -2.67 8.15 -28.41
CA SER A 270 -3.48 7.62 -27.30
C SER A 270 -3.60 8.63 -26.15
N LEU A 271 -2.52 9.38 -25.86
CA LEU A 271 -2.55 10.45 -24.86
C LEU A 271 -3.49 11.60 -25.25
N ALA A 272 -3.45 12.04 -26.52
CA ALA A 272 -4.34 13.08 -27.03
C ALA A 272 -5.81 12.66 -26.93
N GLN A 273 -6.13 11.40 -27.29
CA GLN A 273 -7.49 10.88 -27.16
C GLN A 273 -8.01 10.84 -25.72
N ILE A 274 -7.14 10.53 -24.76
CA ILE A 274 -7.50 10.55 -23.33
C ILE A 274 -7.78 11.98 -22.90
N LEU A 275 -6.91 12.91 -23.30
CA LEU A 275 -7.04 14.33 -22.96
C LEU A 275 -8.32 14.95 -23.54
N ASP A 276 -8.64 14.66 -24.79
CA ASP A 276 -9.88 15.10 -25.43
C ASP A 276 -11.10 14.61 -24.63
N PHE A 277 -11.11 13.35 -24.23
CA PHE A 277 -12.22 12.79 -23.45
C PHE A 277 -12.31 13.38 -22.03
N VAL A 278 -11.19 13.56 -21.33
CA VAL A 278 -11.19 14.21 -20.00
C VAL A 278 -11.74 15.63 -20.10
N THR A 279 -11.45 16.34 -21.18
CA THR A 279 -12.00 17.67 -21.45
C THR A 279 -13.52 17.62 -21.59
N THR A 280 -14.06 16.60 -22.27
CA THR A 280 -15.52 16.43 -22.38
C THR A 280 -16.21 16.14 -21.05
N LEU A 281 -15.50 15.59 -20.06
CA LEU A 281 -16.02 15.38 -18.70
C LEU A 281 -16.08 16.68 -17.89
N HIS A 282 -15.32 17.72 -18.30
CA HIS A 282 -15.23 19.01 -17.61
C HIS A 282 -15.58 20.19 -18.53
N PRO A 283 -16.84 20.30 -18.99
CA PRO A 283 -17.28 21.38 -19.87
C PRO A 283 -17.14 22.78 -19.24
N GLU A 284 -17.06 22.87 -17.90
CA GLU A 284 -16.87 24.12 -17.15
C GLU A 284 -15.39 24.55 -17.01
N GLY A 285 -14.46 23.86 -17.69
CA GLY A 285 -13.18 24.44 -18.08
C GLY A 285 -12.01 24.31 -17.11
N LYS A 286 -12.03 23.35 -16.17
CA LYS A 286 -10.83 22.99 -15.39
C LYS A 286 -10.67 21.49 -15.23
N ILE A 287 -9.68 20.93 -15.92
CA ILE A 287 -9.23 19.56 -15.72
C ILE A 287 -8.62 19.42 -14.33
N THR A 288 -9.26 18.66 -13.46
CA THR A 288 -8.74 18.34 -12.13
C THR A 288 -7.74 17.20 -12.23
N THR A 289 -6.46 17.55 -12.30
CA THR A 289 -5.32 16.62 -12.34
C THR A 289 -4.28 16.96 -11.29
N SER A 290 -3.68 15.94 -10.69
CA SER A 290 -2.56 16.07 -9.79
C SER A 290 -1.31 16.54 -10.55
N PRO A 291 -0.34 17.18 -9.86
CA PRO A 291 0.92 17.60 -10.48
C PRO A 291 1.68 16.44 -11.14
N VAL A 292 1.52 15.22 -10.63
CA VAL A 292 2.15 14.01 -11.18
C VAL A 292 1.51 13.63 -12.51
N ALA A 293 0.16 13.60 -12.58
CA ALA A 293 -0.56 13.33 -13.82
C ALA A 293 -0.20 14.37 -14.88
N ARG A 294 -0.22 15.66 -14.53
CA ARG A 294 0.17 16.76 -15.42
C ARG A 294 1.58 16.56 -15.97
N ARG A 295 2.56 16.36 -15.10
CA ARG A 295 3.95 16.16 -15.54
C ARG A 295 4.10 15.00 -16.51
N LEU A 296 3.41 13.88 -16.26
CA LEU A 296 3.47 12.71 -17.12
C LEU A 296 2.81 12.97 -18.48
N LEU A 297 1.62 13.58 -18.49
CA LEU A 297 0.90 13.95 -19.71
C LEU A 297 1.71 14.94 -20.56
N THR A 298 2.20 16.02 -19.96
CA THR A 298 3.02 17.02 -20.63
C THR A 298 4.28 16.40 -21.23
N SER A 299 4.98 15.55 -20.48
CA SER A 299 6.18 14.87 -20.98
C SER A 299 5.92 13.87 -22.11
N GLY A 300 4.73 13.27 -22.16
CA GLY A 300 4.37 12.32 -23.22
C GLY A 300 3.89 13.02 -24.50
N LEU A 301 3.27 14.18 -24.36
CA LEU A 301 2.75 14.98 -25.48
C LEU A 301 3.82 15.90 -26.09
N SER A 302 4.71 16.48 -25.28
CA SER A 302 5.76 17.40 -25.73
C SER A 302 6.68 16.78 -26.77
N ASP A 303 6.93 15.48 -26.64
CA ASP A 303 7.87 14.74 -27.48
C ASP A 303 7.16 14.12 -28.70
N SER A 304 5.92 14.54 -29.00
CA SER A 304 5.08 13.96 -30.05
C SER A 304 4.51 15.02 -31.01
N GLU A 305 4.00 14.56 -32.15
CA GLU A 305 3.26 15.38 -33.13
C GLU A 305 1.97 16.01 -32.53
N TYR A 306 1.54 15.55 -31.35
CA TYR A 306 0.36 16.03 -30.62
C TYR A 306 0.69 17.11 -29.59
N SER A 307 1.88 17.70 -29.63
CA SER A 307 2.29 18.78 -28.71
C SER A 307 1.36 20.01 -28.75
N TYR A 308 0.67 20.26 -29.87
CA TYR A 308 -0.34 21.33 -29.98
C TYR A 308 -1.48 21.19 -28.97
N LYS A 309 -1.81 19.97 -28.53
CA LYS A 309 -2.81 19.73 -27.47
C LYS A 309 -2.45 20.37 -26.14
N LEU A 310 -1.17 20.61 -25.87
CA LEU A 310 -0.73 21.34 -24.67
C LEU A 310 -1.02 22.84 -24.77
N GLN A 311 -1.12 23.39 -25.98
CA GLN A 311 -1.50 24.78 -26.20
C GLN A 311 -3.01 24.98 -26.06
N GLU A 312 -3.80 23.96 -26.42
CA GLU A 312 -5.26 23.93 -26.19
C GLU A 312 -5.60 23.87 -24.68
N HIS A 313 -4.68 23.36 -23.85
CA HIS A 313 -4.85 23.12 -22.42
C HIS A 313 -3.72 23.74 -21.57
N PRO A 314 -3.60 25.08 -21.50
CA PRO A 314 -2.53 25.75 -20.78
C PRO A 314 -2.53 25.43 -19.27
N GLU A 315 -3.66 24.98 -18.69
CA GLU A 315 -3.76 24.53 -17.31
C GLU A 315 -2.94 23.27 -16.97
N LEU A 316 -2.52 22.52 -18.00
CA LEU A 316 -1.63 21.35 -17.86
C LEU A 316 -0.15 21.73 -17.88
N LEU A 317 0.18 22.94 -18.33
CA LEU A 317 1.55 23.44 -18.31
C LEU A 317 1.94 23.81 -16.87
N PRO A 318 3.19 23.54 -16.46
CA PRO A 318 3.70 24.07 -15.20
C PRO A 318 3.62 25.61 -15.25
N ALA A 319 3.16 26.23 -14.16
CA ALA A 319 3.16 27.69 -14.06
C ALA A 319 4.59 28.21 -14.26
N ASP A 320 4.75 29.22 -15.12
CA ASP A 320 6.04 29.86 -15.34
C ASP A 320 6.58 30.41 -14.00
N PRO A 321 7.83 30.09 -13.62
CA PRO A 321 8.44 30.58 -12.39
C PRO A 321 8.79 32.09 -12.43
N THR A 322 8.38 32.83 -13.47
CA THR A 322 8.76 34.22 -13.72
C THR A 322 7.64 35.24 -13.49
N THR A 323 6.45 34.82 -13.06
CA THR A 323 5.39 35.75 -12.64
C THR A 323 5.08 35.57 -11.15
N SER A 324 5.90 36.22 -10.31
CA SER A 324 5.61 36.53 -8.91
C SER A 324 6.04 37.96 -8.61
#